data_AF-A0A1F0VND8-F1
#
_entry.id   AF-A0A1F0VND8-F1
#
_cell.length_a   1.000
_cell.length_b   1.000
_cell.length_c   1.000
_cell.angle_alpha   90.00
_cell.angle_beta   90.00
_cell.angle_gamma   90.00
#
_symmetry.space_group_name_H-M   'P 1'
#
loop_
_entity.id
_entity.type
_entity.pdbx_description
1 polymer ?
#
loop_
_entity_poly.entity_id
_entity_poly.type
_entity_poly.pdbx_seq_one_letter_code
_entity_poly.pdbx_strand_id
1 'polypeptide(L)' 'MPAYLIKYHRPTGALEVTEYESLIEGTRARHRLDQVNKDPDVEIVAIGAKNLESVRHTHARYFFREKTAPPYPFVA' A
#
# COMPACT_ATOMS: atom_id res chain seq x y z
N MET A 1 7.91 -7.64 13.76
CA MET A 1 7.42 -6.29 13.42
C MET A 1 6.42 -6.46 12.29
N PRO A 2 5.19 -5.97 12.45
CA PRO A 2 4.17 -6.00 11.40
C PRO A 2 4.65 -5.31 10.13
N ALA A 3 3.95 -5.56 9.03
CA ALA A 3 4.11 -4.81 7.81
C ALA A 3 2.78 -4.35 7.25
N TYR A 4 2.83 -3.20 6.58
CA TYR A 4 1.69 -2.58 5.93
C TYR A 4 1.96 -2.57 4.43
N LEU A 5 1.16 -3.34 3.70
CA LEU A 5 1.16 -3.38 2.25
C LEU A 5 0.26 -2.26 1.75
N ILE A 6 0.86 -1.31 1.03
CA ILE A 6 0.19 -0.19 0.41
C ILE A 6 0.01 -0.48 -1.07
N LYS A 7 -1.23 -0.37 -1.55
CA LYS A 7 -1.55 -0.20 -2.97
C LYS A 7 -2.00 1.24 -3.17
N TYR A 8 -1.28 2.00 -4.00
CA TYR A 8 -1.54 3.43 -4.19
C TYR A 8 -1.58 3.79 -5.67
N HIS A 9 -2.72 4.27 -6.15
CA HIS A 9 -2.87 4.75 -7.53
C HIS A 9 -2.51 6.24 -7.60
N ARG A 10 -1.36 6.56 -8.21
CA ARG A 10 -0.77 7.92 -8.16
C ARG A 10 -1.70 9.02 -8.68
N PRO A 11 -2.40 8.87 -9.82
CA PRO A 11 -3.22 9.93 -10.39
C PRO A 11 -4.43 10.29 -9.52
N THR A 12 -5.11 9.28 -8.97
CA THR A 12 -6.34 9.50 -8.18
C THR A 12 -6.05 9.70 -6.71
N GLY A 13 -4.92 9.18 -6.23
CA GLY A 13 -4.58 9.08 -4.81
C GLY A 13 -5.37 7.98 -4.09
N ALA A 14 -6.02 7.07 -4.82
CA ALA A 14 -6.71 5.94 -4.22
C ALA A 14 -5.70 5.06 -3.47
N LEU A 15 -6.14 4.54 -2.34
CA LEU A 15 -5.29 3.88 -1.37
C LEU A 15 -5.99 2.65 -0.79
N GLU A 16 -5.29 1.53 -0.76
CA GLU A 16 -5.64 0.38 0.05
C GLU A 16 -4.45 0.00 0.93
N VAL A 17 -4.72 -0.33 2.18
CA VAL A 17 -3.69 -0.76 3.14
C VAL A 17 -4.09 -2.10 3.75
N THR A 18 -3.18 -3.07 3.69
CA THR A 18 -3.35 -4.39 4.30
C THR A 18 -2.25 -4.63 5.31
N GLU A 19 -2.60 -5.02 6.53
CA GLU A 19 -1.64 -5.38 7.57
C GLU A 19 -1.25 -6.87 7.48
N TYR A 20 0.02 -7.15 7.75
CA TYR A 20 0.62 -8.48 7.82
C TYR A 20 1.40 -8.62 9.14
N GLU A 21 1.44 -9.82 9.69
CA GLU A 21 2.11 -10.09 10.98
C GLU A 21 3.62 -9.86 10.93
N SER A 22 4.21 -10.01 9.73
CA SER A 22 5.64 -9.84 9.52
C SER A 22 5.97 -9.15 8.18
N LEU A 23 7.14 -8.49 8.16
CA LEU A 23 7.71 -7.94 6.93
C LEU A 23 7.93 -9.00 5.85
N ILE A 24 8.28 -10.23 6.22
CA ILE A 24 8.47 -11.33 5.26
C ILE A 24 7.17 -11.61 4.51
N GLU A 25 6.04 -11.68 5.22
CA GLU A 25 4.73 -11.90 4.60
C GLU A 25 4.30 -10.71 3.74
N GLY A 26 4.44 -9.48 4.25
CA GLY A 26 4.13 -8.27 3.49
C GLY A 26 4.96 -8.16 2.20
N THR A 27 6.26 -8.46 2.26
CA THR A 27 7.13 -8.48 1.08
C THR A 27 6.74 -9.58 0.09
N ARG A 28 6.38 -10.79 0.56
CA ARG A 28 5.88 -11.85 -0.32
C ARG A 28 4.58 -11.45 -1.01
N ALA A 29 3.66 -10.83 -0.29
CA ALA A 29 2.40 -10.32 -0.88
C ALA A 29 2.67 -9.25 -1.93
N ARG A 30 3.56 -8.28 -1.64
CA ARG A 30 4.02 -7.27 -2.59
C ARG A 30 4.56 -7.90 -3.88
N HIS A 31 5.44 -8.90 -3.77
CA HIS A 31 5.99 -9.59 -4.94
C HIS A 31 4.93 -10.33 -5.76
N ARG A 32 3.92 -10.94 -5.13
CA ARG A 32 2.82 -11.59 -5.85
C ARG A 32 1.99 -10.56 -6.63
N LEU A 33 1.68 -9.43 -6.02
CA LEU A 33 0.92 -8.37 -6.68
C LEU A 33 1.72 -7.72 -7.82
N ASP A 34 3.02 -7.50 -7.65
CA ASP A 34 3.90 -6.97 -8.71
C ASP A 34 3.88 -7.84 -9.98
N GLN A 35 3.70 -9.16 -9.84
CA GLN A 35 3.64 -10.07 -10.99
C GLN A 35 2.33 -9.96 -11.79
N VAL A 36 1.24 -9.55 -11.14
CA VAL A 36 -0.10 -9.50 -11.75
C VAL A 36 -0.55 -8.06 -12.06
N ASN A 37 0.05 -7.07 -11.40
CA ASN A 37 -0.22 -5.67 -11.65
C ASN A 37 0.28 -5.27 -13.03
N LYS A 38 -0.65 -4.82 -13.88
CA LYS A 38 -0.35 -4.29 -15.23
C LYS A 38 -0.45 -2.77 -15.29
N ASP A 39 -0.87 -2.14 -14.21
CA ASP A 39 -1.05 -0.70 -14.15
C ASP A 39 0.24 -0.02 -13.67
N PRO A 40 0.93 0.75 -14.54
CA PRO A 40 2.14 1.47 -14.15
C PRO A 40 1.90 2.61 -13.14
N ASP A 41 0.65 3.02 -12.96
CA ASP A 41 0.25 4.08 -12.03
C ASP A 41 -0.05 3.56 -10.61
N VAL A 42 -0.09 2.24 -10.41
CA VAL A 42 -0.22 1.63 -9.09
C VAL A 42 1.17 1.36 -8.49
N GLU A 43 1.46 2.02 -7.36
CA GLU A 43 2.58 1.68 -6.48
C GLU A 43 2.17 0.59 -5.50
N ILE A 44 2.98 -0.47 -5.40
CA ILE A 44 2.80 -1.57 -4.45
C ILE A 44 4.03 -1.62 -3.53
N VAL A 45 3.84 -1.28 -2.25
CA VAL A 45 4.96 -1.11 -1.30
C VAL A 45 4.66 -1.82 0.00
N ALA A 46 5.63 -2.56 0.55
CA ALA A 46 5.54 -3.15 1.88
C ALA A 46 6.42 -2.38 2.85
N ILE A 47 5.84 -1.88 3.94
CA ILE A 47 6.53 -1.06 4.94
C ILE A 47 6.48 -1.77 6.29
N GLY A 48 7.65 -2.11 6.83
CA GLY A 48 7.75 -2.59 8.22
C GLY A 48 7.57 -1.44 9.20
N ALA A 49 6.62 -1.54 10.11
CA ALA A 49 6.38 -0.53 11.14
C ALA A 49 5.72 -1.13 12.39
N LYS A 50 5.77 -0.39 13.50
CA LYS A 50 5.13 -0.80 14.76
C LYS A 50 3.61 -0.76 14.72
N ASN A 51 3.03 0.16 13.94
CA ASN A 51 1.59 0.37 13.78
C ASN A 51 1.31 1.23 12.52
N LEU A 52 0.04 1.28 12.09
CA LEU A 52 -0.38 2.08 10.92
C LEU A 52 -0.13 3.59 11.09
N GLU A 53 -0.29 4.12 12.30
CA GLU A 53 -0.02 5.53 12.61
C GLU A 53 1.43 5.93 12.29
N SER A 54 2.38 5.06 12.63
CA SER A 54 3.80 5.25 12.29
C SER A 54 4.02 5.29 10.78
N VAL A 55 3.28 4.49 10.00
CA VAL A 55 3.33 4.52 8.54
C VAL A 55 2.77 5.82 8.00
N ARG A 56 1.64 6.31 8.55
CA ARG A 56 1.06 7.60 8.17
C ARG A 56 2.01 8.77 8.39
N HIS A 57 2.75 8.76 9.50
CA HIS A 57 3.72 9.80 9.80
C HIS A 57 4.96 9.75 8.88
N THR A 58 5.52 8.55 8.67
CA THR A 58 6.78 8.37 7.92
C THR A 58 6.61 8.31 6.39
N HIS A 59 5.42 7.94 5.91
CA HIS A 59 5.09 7.77 4.50
C HIS A 59 3.81 8.54 4.14
N ALA A 60 3.68 9.76 4.69
CA ALA A 60 2.49 10.61 4.58
C ALA A 60 1.99 10.85 3.14
N ARG A 61 2.89 10.76 2.14
CA ARG A 61 2.57 10.90 0.72
C ARG A 61 1.38 10.03 0.29
N TYR A 62 1.32 8.78 0.74
CA TYR A 62 0.26 7.84 0.35
C TYR A 62 -1.11 8.22 0.90
N PHE A 63 -1.14 8.95 2.02
CA PHE A 63 -2.36 9.25 2.77
C PHE A 63 -2.93 10.64 2.47
N PHE A 64 -2.26 11.43 1.62
CA PHE A 64 -2.63 12.83 1.35
C PHE A 64 -4.06 12.99 0.81
N ARG A 65 -4.55 12.02 0.01
CA ARG A 65 -5.88 12.05 -0.62
C ARG A 65 -6.83 10.95 -0.12
N GLU A 66 -6.49 10.24 0.95
CA GLU A 66 -7.24 9.07 1.40
C GLU A 66 -8.75 9.34 1.59
N LYS A 67 -9.12 10.54 2.04
CA LYS A 67 -10.52 10.93 2.29
C LYS A 67 -11.26 11.45 1.06
N THR A 68 -10.55 11.76 -0.02
CA THR A 68 -11.08 12.46 -1.19
C THR A 68 -10.82 11.74 -2.51
N ALA A 69 -10.02 10.67 -2.48
CA ALA A 69 -9.74 9.87 -3.65
C ALA A 69 -10.99 9.11 -4.10
N PRO A 70 -11.26 9.03 -5.41
CA PRO A 70 -12.30 8.15 -5.92
C PRO A 70 -11.92 6.68 -5.66
N PRO A 71 -12.91 5.77 -5.58
CA PRO A 71 -12.63 4.33 -5.56
C PRO A 71 -11.76 3.92 -6.76
N TYR A 72 -10.83 3.01 -6.52
CA TYR A 72 -9.99 2.45 -7.58
C TYR A 72 -10.00 0.92 -7.49
N PRO A 73 -10.25 0.21 -8.61
CA PRO A 73 -10.31 -1.25 -8.60
C PRO A 73 -8.88 -1.81 -8.60
N PHE A 74 -8.24 -1.83 -7.43
CA PHE A 74 -6.96 -2.52 -7.29
C PHE A 74 -7.11 -3.97 -7.73
N VAL A 75 -6.18 -4.43 -8.55
CA VAL A 75 -6.09 -5.84 -8.93
C VAL A 75 -5.83 -6.67 -7.66
N ALA A 76 -6.50 -7.81 -7.57
CA ALA A 76 -6.37 -8.78 -6.47
C ALA A 76 -5.08 -9.60 -6.57
#